data_AF-A0A0P4V6M3-F1
#
_entry.id   AF-A0A0P4V6M3-F1
#
_cell.length_a   1.000
_cell.length_b   1.000
_cell.length_c   1.000
_cell.angle_alpha   90.00
_cell.angle_beta   90.00
_cell.angle_gamma   90.00
#
_symmetry.space_group_name_H-M   'P 1'
#
loop_
_entity.id
_entity.type
_entity.pdbx_description
1 polymer ?
#
loop_
_entity_poly.entity_id
_entity_poly.type
_entity_poly.pdbx_seq_one_letter_code
_entity_poly.pdbx_strand_id
1 'polypeptide(L)'
;MTTKRKKSKGTAAVGVNYVRQIVEGDNSIFQTVNEDNDIGNDAYIEFVVDEEATGCFVWVQIKSGISYKRKNHYAISADKDHFEYWNSHIVPVIGIVYDPEIQSAFWINISEYIKENSSAVKDNSHTLCISPLNELNAKTFSTFKKLFLEKHTSYKGLENFGRALEYFAMVDQADKCFDGLLTLFVSYRNKRASWFYMINSFSSIEDRKSLFQLVSYLSLLSGHMDIFWHPKNFIDAEVIEYAKVHLAKDFNILEVVKLLSIVDDWGFSRGSIGYATFTIISLINNKTSLLEKIAFDNSLSDLMRSNALFLLIHFEQFDSTKKCINLINRYLKKYSDTEYEEVISSMKEIIEIEGFLGYIG
;
A
#
# COMPACT_ATOMS: atom_id res chain seq x y z
N MET A 1 -32.72 -39.71 5.15
CA MET A 1 -31.57 -39.62 4.23
C MET A 1 -31.92 -40.30 2.92
N THR A 2 -31.90 -39.59 1.80
CA THR A 2 -32.12 -40.16 0.47
C THR A 2 -30.78 -40.62 -0.09
N THR A 3 -30.67 -41.89 -0.52
CA THR A 3 -29.47 -42.48 -1.12
C THR A 3 -29.33 -42.17 -2.63
N LYS A 4 -30.22 -41.32 -3.17
CA LYS A 4 -30.30 -41.04 -4.61
C LYS A 4 -29.37 -39.89 -5.00
N ARG A 5 -28.35 -40.18 -5.82
CA ARG A 5 -27.49 -39.15 -6.45
C ARG A 5 -28.11 -38.69 -7.77
N LYS A 6 -28.36 -37.38 -7.92
CA LYS A 6 -28.85 -36.80 -9.19
C LYS A 6 -27.78 -36.96 -10.28
N LYS A 7 -28.19 -37.33 -11.51
CA LYS A 7 -27.27 -37.41 -12.67
C LYS A 7 -26.51 -36.10 -12.92
N SER A 8 -27.15 -34.96 -12.66
CA SER A 8 -26.52 -33.63 -12.76
C SER A 8 -25.29 -33.46 -11.87
N LYS A 9 -25.28 -34.03 -10.65
CA LYS A 9 -24.08 -34.05 -9.79
C LYS A 9 -22.94 -34.87 -10.41
N GLY A 10 -23.26 -35.90 -11.18
CA GLY A 10 -22.27 -36.67 -11.94
C GLY A 10 -21.66 -35.84 -13.08
N THR A 11 -22.52 -35.18 -13.87
CA THR A 11 -22.09 -34.31 -14.98
C THR A 11 -21.24 -33.13 -14.51
N ALA A 12 -21.60 -32.50 -13.39
CA ALA A 12 -20.81 -31.42 -12.78
C ALA A 12 -19.40 -31.89 -12.39
N ALA A 13 -19.31 -33.05 -11.72
CA ALA A 13 -18.01 -33.63 -11.33
C ALA A 13 -17.12 -33.94 -12.55
N VAL A 14 -17.69 -34.40 -13.66
CA VAL A 14 -16.94 -34.65 -14.89
C VAL A 14 -16.35 -33.35 -15.45
N GLY A 15 -17.12 -32.25 -15.47
CA GLY A 15 -16.60 -30.97 -15.95
C GLY A 15 -15.50 -30.39 -15.05
N VAL A 16 -15.64 -30.50 -13.73
CA VAL A 16 -14.58 -30.10 -12.77
C VAL A 16 -13.31 -30.91 -13.03
N ASN A 17 -13.42 -32.24 -13.19
CA ASN A 17 -12.28 -33.11 -13.46
C ASN A 17 -11.62 -32.82 -14.82
N TYR A 18 -12.42 -32.47 -15.84
CA TYR A 18 -11.90 -32.08 -17.14
C TYR A 18 -11.02 -30.82 -17.05
N VAL A 19 -11.50 -29.79 -16.35
CA VAL A 19 -10.71 -28.56 -16.12
C VAL A 19 -9.47 -28.86 -15.29
N ARG A 20 -9.60 -29.64 -14.21
CA ARG A 20 -8.48 -30.08 -13.38
C ARG A 20 -7.38 -30.73 -14.22
N GLN A 21 -7.74 -31.68 -15.09
CA GLN A 21 -6.79 -32.39 -15.93
C GLN A 21 -6.00 -31.47 -16.85
N ILE A 22 -6.64 -30.43 -17.41
CA ILE A 22 -5.97 -29.44 -18.25
C ILE A 22 -4.97 -28.62 -17.42
N VAL A 23 -5.41 -28.13 -16.26
CA VAL A 23 -4.62 -27.25 -15.39
C VAL A 23 -3.42 -27.98 -14.80
N GLU A 24 -3.65 -29.15 -14.17
CA GLU A 24 -2.59 -29.98 -13.58
C GLU A 24 -1.68 -30.56 -14.68
N GLY A 25 -2.20 -30.79 -15.89
CA GLY A 25 -1.41 -31.20 -17.06
C GLY A 25 -0.42 -30.15 -17.56
N ASP A 26 -0.65 -28.86 -17.28
CA ASP A 26 0.28 -27.75 -17.51
C ASP A 26 1.24 -27.52 -16.32
N ASN A 27 1.17 -28.36 -15.27
CA ASN A 27 1.84 -28.18 -13.99
C ASN A 27 1.35 -26.94 -13.19
N SER A 28 0.18 -26.39 -13.54
CA SER A 28 -0.49 -25.35 -12.75
C SER A 28 -1.34 -25.99 -11.63
N ILE A 29 -1.64 -25.23 -10.58
CA ILE A 29 -2.33 -25.75 -9.40
C ILE A 29 -3.85 -25.58 -9.56
N PHE A 30 -4.61 -26.65 -9.33
CA PHE A 30 -6.08 -26.64 -9.30
C PHE A 30 -6.60 -27.08 -7.93
N GLN A 31 -7.31 -26.20 -7.23
CA GLN A 31 -7.84 -26.49 -5.91
C GLN A 31 -9.34 -26.20 -5.84
N THR A 32 -10.13 -27.24 -5.52
CA THR A 32 -11.59 -27.13 -5.37
C THR A 32 -11.97 -26.51 -4.03
N VAL A 33 -13.05 -25.73 -4.04
CA VAL A 33 -13.73 -25.25 -2.84
C VAL A 33 -14.61 -26.38 -2.30
N ASN A 34 -14.68 -26.53 -0.97
CA ASN A 34 -15.56 -27.51 -0.35
C ASN A 34 -17.04 -27.13 -0.59
N GLU A 35 -17.89 -28.11 -0.95
CA GLU A 35 -19.33 -27.88 -1.24
C GLU A 35 -20.06 -27.15 -0.09
N ASP A 36 -19.63 -27.35 1.18
CA ASP A 36 -20.22 -26.70 2.35
C ASP A 36 -19.88 -25.19 2.48
N ASN A 37 -18.86 -24.73 1.75
CA ASN A 37 -18.36 -23.35 1.75
C ASN A 37 -18.49 -22.66 0.38
N ASP A 38 -19.15 -23.29 -0.59
CA ASP A 38 -19.31 -22.73 -1.93
C ASP A 38 -20.44 -21.69 -1.95
N ILE A 39 -20.05 -20.43 -2.14
CA ILE A 39 -20.94 -19.26 -2.23
C ILE A 39 -21.04 -18.77 -3.70
N GLY A 40 -20.36 -19.42 -4.66
CA GLY A 40 -20.42 -19.05 -6.07
C GLY A 40 -19.13 -19.24 -6.88
N ASN A 41 -18.16 -20.03 -6.39
CA ASN A 41 -16.91 -20.35 -7.08
C ASN A 41 -16.52 -21.80 -6.76
N ASP A 42 -16.39 -22.66 -7.77
CA ASP A 42 -16.15 -24.10 -7.57
C ASP A 42 -14.68 -24.42 -7.25
N ALA A 43 -13.74 -23.61 -7.73
CA ALA A 43 -12.30 -23.83 -7.54
C ALA A 43 -11.50 -22.53 -7.76
N TYR A 44 -10.20 -22.57 -7.45
CA TYR A 44 -9.22 -21.61 -7.95
C TYR A 44 -8.12 -22.32 -8.75
N ILE A 45 -7.52 -21.56 -9.68
CA ILE A 45 -6.36 -21.96 -10.46
C ILE A 45 -5.21 -21.02 -10.13
N GLU A 46 -4.09 -21.53 -9.60
CA GLU A 46 -2.83 -20.78 -9.48
C GLU A 46 -1.86 -21.21 -10.59
N PHE A 47 -1.32 -20.22 -11.31
CA PHE A 47 -0.41 -20.47 -12.42
C PHE A 47 1.01 -20.74 -11.92
N VAL A 48 1.70 -21.66 -12.59
CA VAL A 48 3.09 -22.04 -12.30
C VAL A 48 3.95 -21.76 -13.52
N VAL A 49 5.09 -21.10 -13.38
CA VAL A 49 6.05 -20.84 -14.47
C VAL A 49 7.42 -21.32 -14.01
N ASP A 50 8.11 -22.08 -14.86
CA ASP A 50 9.43 -22.63 -14.55
C ASP A 50 9.48 -23.37 -13.20
N GLU A 51 8.43 -24.16 -12.92
CA GLU A 51 8.22 -24.91 -11.66
C GLU A 51 8.02 -24.04 -10.41
N GLU A 52 7.89 -22.72 -10.55
CA GLU A 52 7.59 -21.79 -9.47
C GLU A 52 6.13 -21.31 -9.51
N ALA A 53 5.42 -21.43 -8.39
CA ALA A 53 4.09 -20.86 -8.23
C ALA A 53 4.17 -19.32 -8.29
N THR A 54 3.41 -18.70 -9.18
CA THR A 54 3.59 -17.28 -9.48
C THR A 54 2.87 -16.35 -8.50
N GLY A 55 2.04 -16.89 -7.60
CA GLY A 55 1.08 -16.12 -6.80
C GLY A 55 -0.02 -15.44 -7.62
N CYS A 56 -0.09 -15.73 -8.92
CA CYS A 56 -1.15 -15.24 -9.81
C CYS A 56 -2.19 -16.35 -9.93
N PHE A 57 -3.39 -16.09 -9.44
CA PHE A 57 -4.47 -17.05 -9.47
C PHE A 57 -5.78 -16.41 -9.92
N VAL A 58 -6.72 -17.25 -10.33
CA VAL A 58 -8.08 -16.87 -10.71
C VAL A 58 -9.09 -17.77 -10.01
N TRP A 59 -10.24 -17.21 -9.65
CA TRP A 59 -11.41 -18.00 -9.26
C TRP A 59 -12.08 -18.57 -10.51
N VAL A 60 -12.63 -19.77 -10.40
CA VAL A 60 -13.39 -20.38 -11.48
C VAL A 60 -14.76 -20.86 -11.01
N GLN A 61 -15.79 -20.51 -11.78
CA GLN A 61 -17.13 -21.11 -11.71
C GLN A 61 -17.32 -22.01 -12.93
N ILE A 62 -17.48 -23.30 -12.69
CA ILE A 62 -17.59 -24.37 -13.67
C ILE A 62 -19.03 -24.86 -13.73
N LYS A 63 -19.69 -24.62 -14.87
CA LYS A 63 -21.01 -25.16 -15.19
C LYS A 63 -20.87 -26.29 -16.21
N SER A 64 -21.63 -27.37 -16.04
CA SER A 64 -21.51 -28.55 -16.91
C SER A 64 -22.86 -29.04 -17.42
N GLY A 65 -22.97 -29.27 -18.72
CA GLY A 65 -24.15 -29.88 -19.34
C GLY A 65 -24.72 -29.10 -20.53
N ILE A 66 -25.57 -29.79 -21.30
CA ILE A 66 -26.19 -29.26 -22.52
C ILE A 66 -27.11 -28.05 -22.28
N SER A 67 -27.61 -27.86 -21.05
CA SER A 67 -28.46 -26.72 -20.69
C SER A 67 -27.76 -25.37 -20.82
N TYR A 68 -26.43 -25.36 -20.85
CA TYR A 68 -25.61 -24.16 -21.03
C TYR A 68 -25.24 -23.91 -22.50
N LYS A 69 -25.58 -24.83 -23.42
CA LYS A 69 -25.37 -24.69 -24.86
C LYS A 69 -26.50 -23.88 -25.49
N ARG A 70 -26.16 -23.00 -26.43
CA ARG A 70 -27.08 -22.27 -27.31
C ARG A 70 -26.67 -22.55 -28.76
N LYS A 71 -27.47 -22.07 -29.72
CA LYS A 71 -27.26 -22.37 -31.14
C LYS A 71 -25.83 -22.03 -31.63
N ASN A 72 -25.28 -20.90 -31.18
CA ASN A 72 -23.98 -20.36 -31.65
C ASN A 72 -23.02 -19.96 -30.52
N HIS A 73 -23.34 -20.24 -29.25
CA HIS A 73 -22.54 -19.84 -28.08
C HIS A 73 -22.89 -20.68 -26.86
N TYR A 74 -22.15 -20.49 -25.77
CA TYR A 74 -22.48 -21.03 -24.45
C TYR A 74 -22.92 -19.91 -23.52
N ALA A 75 -23.72 -20.21 -22.50
CA ALA A 75 -24.33 -19.19 -21.66
C ALA A 75 -24.35 -19.61 -20.19
N ILE A 76 -23.90 -18.72 -19.30
CA ILE A 76 -24.10 -18.84 -17.85
C ILE A 76 -25.10 -17.76 -17.44
N SER A 77 -26.25 -18.19 -16.92
CA SER A 77 -27.23 -17.28 -16.33
C SER A 77 -27.01 -17.20 -14.82
N ALA A 78 -26.98 -15.98 -14.29
CA ALA A 78 -26.86 -15.70 -12.86
C ALA A 78 -27.80 -14.56 -12.47
N ASP A 79 -28.19 -14.56 -11.20
CA ASP A 79 -28.96 -13.47 -10.61
C ASP A 79 -28.04 -12.31 -10.20
N LYS A 80 -28.67 -11.24 -9.71
CA LYS A 80 -27.96 -10.05 -9.27
C LYS A 80 -26.96 -10.33 -8.15
N ASP A 81 -27.31 -11.17 -7.18
CA ASP A 81 -26.45 -11.46 -6.02
C ASP A 81 -25.15 -12.16 -6.43
N HIS A 82 -25.20 -13.12 -7.37
CA HIS A 82 -24.00 -13.74 -7.93
C HIS A 82 -23.13 -12.74 -8.69
N PHE A 83 -23.74 -11.81 -9.43
CA PHE A 83 -23.01 -10.77 -10.14
C PHE A 83 -22.33 -9.78 -9.20
N GLU A 84 -23.03 -9.33 -8.15
CA GLU A 84 -22.46 -8.47 -7.11
C GLU A 84 -21.33 -9.19 -6.36
N TYR A 85 -21.52 -10.48 -6.05
CA TYR A 85 -20.49 -11.32 -5.46
C TYR A 85 -19.24 -11.38 -6.34
N TRP A 86 -19.36 -11.73 -7.62
CA TRP A 86 -18.21 -11.76 -8.55
C TRP A 86 -17.57 -10.38 -8.76
N ASN A 87 -18.36 -9.31 -8.77
CA ASN A 87 -17.86 -7.94 -8.89
C ASN A 87 -17.07 -7.48 -7.66
N SER A 88 -17.38 -8.02 -6.47
CA SER A 88 -16.66 -7.70 -5.22
C SER A 88 -15.29 -8.39 -5.11
N HIS A 89 -14.97 -9.35 -5.97
CA HIS A 89 -13.70 -10.07 -5.90
C HIS A 89 -12.53 -9.22 -6.37
N ILE A 90 -11.48 -9.17 -5.55
CA ILE A 90 -10.18 -8.60 -5.92
C ILE A 90 -9.47 -9.47 -6.98
N VAL A 91 -9.70 -10.78 -6.91
CA VAL A 91 -9.12 -11.79 -7.81
C VAL A 91 -10.07 -12.02 -9.00
N PRO A 92 -9.57 -12.08 -10.26
CA PRO A 92 -10.43 -12.33 -11.41
C PRO A 92 -11.24 -13.62 -11.29
N VAL A 93 -12.52 -13.56 -11.67
CA VAL A 93 -13.45 -14.68 -11.70
C VAL A 93 -13.69 -15.11 -13.15
N ILE A 94 -13.53 -16.39 -13.42
CA ILE A 94 -13.67 -16.99 -14.76
C ILE A 94 -14.86 -17.95 -14.77
N GLY A 95 -15.72 -17.79 -15.78
CA GLY A 95 -16.82 -18.70 -16.03
C GLY A 95 -16.38 -19.75 -17.04
N ILE A 96 -16.58 -21.02 -16.73
CA ILE A 96 -16.26 -22.15 -17.60
C ILE A 96 -17.52 -22.98 -17.82
N VAL A 97 -17.81 -23.30 -19.08
CA VAL A 97 -18.88 -24.24 -19.45
C VAL A 97 -18.26 -25.49 -20.08
N TYR A 98 -18.53 -26.65 -19.48
CA TYR A 98 -18.18 -27.95 -20.06
C TYR A 98 -19.37 -28.56 -20.82
N ASP A 99 -19.16 -28.85 -22.11
CA ASP A 99 -20.10 -29.55 -22.98
C ASP A 99 -19.77 -31.05 -23.03
N PRO A 100 -20.58 -31.92 -22.40
CA PRO A 100 -20.30 -33.35 -22.34
C PRO A 100 -20.51 -34.08 -23.68
N GLU A 101 -21.22 -33.50 -24.66
CA GLU A 101 -21.43 -34.15 -25.96
C GLU A 101 -20.16 -34.16 -26.80
N ILE A 102 -19.40 -33.08 -26.73
CA ILE A 102 -18.15 -32.88 -27.48
C ILE A 102 -16.90 -32.93 -26.58
N GLN A 103 -17.09 -33.19 -25.28
CA GLN A 103 -16.03 -33.27 -24.28
C GLN A 103 -15.06 -32.08 -24.32
N SER A 104 -15.61 -30.88 -24.39
CA SER A 104 -14.86 -29.63 -24.52
C SER A 104 -15.35 -28.59 -23.53
N ALA A 105 -14.45 -27.73 -23.06
CA ALA A 105 -14.78 -26.62 -22.18
C ALA A 105 -14.57 -25.27 -22.87
N PHE A 106 -15.37 -24.28 -22.48
CA PHE A 106 -15.32 -22.92 -23.04
C PHE A 106 -15.37 -21.90 -21.91
N TRP A 107 -14.64 -20.78 -22.04
CA TRP A 107 -14.44 -19.87 -20.92
C TRP A 107 -14.68 -18.39 -21.24
N ILE A 108 -15.03 -17.63 -20.20
CA ILE A 108 -15.18 -16.17 -20.22
C ILE A 108 -14.56 -15.56 -18.97
N ASN A 109 -13.94 -14.39 -19.10
CA ASN A 109 -13.54 -13.56 -17.96
C ASN A 109 -14.75 -12.79 -17.44
N ILE A 110 -15.37 -13.27 -16.36
CA ILE A 110 -16.56 -12.66 -15.77
C ILE A 110 -16.23 -11.28 -15.23
N SER A 111 -15.11 -11.13 -14.52
CA SER A 111 -14.70 -9.86 -13.93
C SER A 111 -14.48 -8.77 -15.00
N GLU A 112 -13.89 -9.10 -16.14
CA GLU A 112 -13.72 -8.17 -17.25
C GLU A 112 -15.05 -7.84 -17.93
N TYR A 113 -15.89 -8.85 -18.17
CA TYR A 113 -17.23 -8.65 -18.71
C TYR A 113 -18.06 -7.67 -17.85
N ILE A 114 -18.05 -7.83 -16.52
CA ILE A 114 -18.79 -6.95 -15.61
C ILE A 114 -18.26 -5.51 -15.68
N LYS A 115 -16.93 -5.32 -15.73
CA LYS A 115 -16.33 -3.98 -15.87
C LYS A 115 -16.78 -3.27 -17.14
N GLU A 116 -16.76 -3.98 -18.27
CA GLU A 116 -17.19 -3.44 -19.57
C GLU A 116 -18.70 -3.20 -19.64
N ASN A 117 -19.48 -3.90 -18.82
CA ASN A 117 -20.95 -3.83 -18.79
C ASN A 117 -21.48 -3.32 -17.44
N SER A 118 -20.78 -2.39 -16.80
CA SER A 118 -21.10 -1.88 -15.46
C SER A 118 -22.51 -1.27 -15.33
N SER A 119 -23.10 -0.79 -16.41
CA SER A 119 -24.50 -0.32 -16.45
C SER A 119 -25.52 -1.45 -16.39
N ALA A 120 -25.13 -2.69 -16.71
CA ALA A 120 -26.01 -3.85 -16.73
C ALA A 120 -26.39 -4.30 -15.32
N VAL A 121 -25.53 -4.15 -14.30
CA VAL A 121 -25.71 -4.64 -12.90
C VAL A 121 -26.99 -4.15 -12.19
N LYS A 122 -27.81 -3.32 -12.86
CA LYS A 122 -29.13 -2.87 -12.40
C LYS A 122 -30.29 -3.83 -12.73
N ASP A 123 -30.13 -4.82 -13.60
CA ASP A 123 -31.18 -5.79 -13.93
C ASP A 123 -31.17 -7.02 -12.99
N ASN A 124 -32.35 -7.63 -12.78
CA ASN A 124 -32.52 -8.75 -11.85
C ASN A 124 -31.94 -10.09 -12.35
N SER A 125 -31.57 -10.21 -13.63
CA SER A 125 -30.98 -11.44 -14.19
C SER A 125 -30.08 -11.12 -15.38
N HIS A 126 -28.92 -11.77 -15.42
CA HIS A 126 -27.92 -11.56 -16.44
C HIS A 126 -27.44 -12.88 -17.03
N THR A 127 -27.21 -12.86 -18.34
CA THR A 127 -26.68 -14.01 -19.08
C THR A 127 -25.33 -13.65 -19.68
N LEU A 128 -24.28 -14.35 -19.25
CA LEU A 128 -22.92 -14.25 -19.76
C LEU A 128 -22.81 -15.11 -21.02
N CYS A 129 -22.60 -14.48 -22.16
CA CYS A 129 -22.42 -15.17 -23.44
C CYS A 129 -20.94 -15.53 -23.66
N ILE A 130 -20.65 -16.82 -23.71
CA ILE A 130 -19.32 -17.38 -23.91
C ILE A 130 -19.15 -17.76 -25.39
N SER A 131 -18.14 -17.18 -26.03
CA SER A 131 -17.79 -17.51 -27.42
C SER A 131 -17.30 -18.95 -27.53
N PRO A 132 -17.74 -19.74 -28.53
CA PRO A 132 -17.20 -21.07 -28.79
C PRO A 132 -15.73 -21.03 -29.28
N LEU A 133 -15.21 -19.84 -29.61
CA LEU A 133 -13.79 -19.65 -29.95
C LEU A 133 -12.89 -19.67 -28.71
N ASN A 134 -13.45 -19.42 -27.52
CA ASN A 134 -12.71 -19.42 -26.26
C ASN A 134 -12.67 -20.83 -25.66
N GLU A 135 -12.14 -21.78 -26.42
CA GLU A 135 -12.01 -23.15 -25.96
C GLU A 135 -10.90 -23.27 -24.90
N LEU A 136 -11.16 -24.02 -23.85
CA LEU A 136 -10.21 -24.38 -22.80
C LEU A 136 -9.83 -25.85 -22.95
N ASN A 137 -8.65 -26.11 -23.48
CA ASN A 137 -8.07 -27.43 -23.64
C ASN A 137 -6.55 -27.37 -23.46
N ALA A 138 -5.86 -28.52 -23.49
CA ALA A 138 -4.42 -28.59 -23.29
C ALA A 138 -3.59 -27.74 -24.29
N LYS A 139 -4.11 -27.48 -25.50
CA LYS A 139 -3.42 -26.67 -26.52
C LYS A 139 -3.64 -25.17 -26.30
N THR A 140 -4.80 -24.78 -25.79
CA THR A 140 -5.18 -23.37 -25.58
C THR A 140 -4.87 -22.86 -24.18
N PHE A 141 -4.57 -23.76 -23.24
CA PHE A 141 -4.31 -23.40 -21.84
C PHE A 141 -3.10 -22.47 -21.68
N SER A 142 -2.04 -22.65 -22.46
CA SER A 142 -0.87 -21.75 -22.44
C SER A 142 -1.25 -20.31 -22.79
N THR A 143 -2.13 -20.11 -23.78
CA THR A 143 -2.67 -18.79 -24.14
C THR A 143 -3.58 -18.23 -23.05
N PHE A 144 -4.46 -19.07 -22.47
CA PHE A 144 -5.30 -18.70 -21.33
C PHE A 144 -4.45 -18.19 -20.16
N LYS A 145 -3.46 -18.98 -19.74
CA LYS A 145 -2.49 -18.64 -18.70
C LYS A 145 -1.73 -17.35 -19.00
N LYS A 146 -1.22 -17.21 -20.23
CA LYS A 146 -0.49 -16.01 -20.67
C LYS A 146 -1.32 -14.73 -20.50
N LEU A 147 -2.62 -14.77 -20.83
CA LEU A 147 -3.51 -13.61 -20.69
C LEU A 147 -3.56 -13.07 -19.25
N PHE A 148 -3.56 -13.96 -18.26
CA PHE A 148 -3.58 -13.56 -16.84
C PHE A 148 -2.19 -13.19 -16.32
N LEU A 149 -1.15 -13.89 -16.75
CA LEU A 149 0.24 -13.58 -16.36
C LEU A 149 0.70 -12.23 -16.91
N GLU A 150 0.37 -11.90 -18.16
CA GLU A 150 0.67 -10.58 -18.75
C GLU A 150 -0.06 -9.48 -17.98
N LYS A 151 -1.37 -9.65 -17.72
CA LYS A 151 -2.13 -8.69 -16.91
C LYS A 151 -1.55 -8.57 -15.50
N HIS A 152 -1.24 -9.66 -14.80
CA HIS A 152 -0.63 -9.66 -13.48
C HIS A 152 0.76 -8.98 -13.45
N THR A 153 1.56 -9.19 -14.50
CA THR A 153 2.85 -8.50 -14.68
C THR A 153 2.64 -7.01 -14.91
N SER A 154 1.64 -6.61 -15.69
CA SER A 154 1.22 -5.20 -15.83
C SER A 154 0.68 -4.60 -14.52
N TYR A 155 -0.04 -5.39 -13.71
CA TYR A 155 -0.44 -5.01 -12.34
C TYR A 155 0.75 -4.94 -11.35
N LYS A 156 1.94 -5.39 -11.72
CA LYS A 156 3.20 -5.09 -11.00
C LYS A 156 4.08 -4.06 -11.73
N GLY A 157 3.66 -3.59 -12.90
CA GLY A 157 4.44 -2.79 -13.85
C GLY A 157 4.42 -1.27 -13.62
N LEU A 158 5.03 -0.55 -14.58
CA LEU A 158 5.16 0.91 -14.63
C LEU A 158 3.82 1.66 -14.59
N GLU A 159 2.75 1.08 -15.14
CA GLU A 159 1.41 1.70 -15.13
C GLU A 159 0.85 1.82 -13.71
N ASN A 160 1.05 0.82 -12.85
CA ASN A 160 0.63 0.91 -11.45
C ASN A 160 1.56 1.80 -10.62
N PHE A 161 2.83 1.92 -11.00
CA PHE A 161 3.70 2.95 -10.44
C PHE A 161 3.20 4.35 -10.82
N GLY A 162 2.85 4.56 -12.08
CA GLY A 162 2.22 5.79 -12.57
C GLY A 162 0.93 6.10 -11.83
N ARG A 163 0.02 5.13 -11.69
CA ARG A 163 -1.23 5.29 -10.93
C ARG A 163 -0.98 5.58 -9.45
N ALA A 164 0.00 4.94 -8.82
CA ALA A 164 0.37 5.22 -7.44
C ALA A 164 0.86 6.67 -7.28
N LEU A 165 1.66 7.17 -8.25
CA LEU A 165 2.06 8.57 -8.30
C LEU A 165 0.88 9.51 -8.53
N GLU A 166 -0.03 9.19 -9.46
CA GLU A 166 -1.25 9.97 -9.70
C GLU A 166 -2.12 10.06 -8.46
N TYR A 167 -2.34 8.94 -7.77
CA TYR A 167 -3.14 8.88 -6.55
C TYR A 167 -2.47 9.67 -5.43
N PHE A 168 -1.16 9.51 -5.24
CA PHE A 168 -0.40 10.28 -4.25
C PHE A 168 -0.43 11.79 -4.53
N ALA A 169 -0.51 12.19 -5.80
CA ALA A 169 -0.62 13.60 -6.18
C ALA A 169 -2.02 14.19 -5.93
N MET A 170 -3.06 13.38 -5.66
CA MET A 170 -4.42 13.85 -5.32
C MET A 170 -4.50 14.29 -3.85
N VAL A 171 -3.70 15.30 -3.47
CA VAL A 171 -3.58 15.79 -2.09
C VAL A 171 -4.89 16.36 -1.51
N ASP A 172 -5.83 16.73 -2.38
CA ASP A 172 -7.19 17.17 -2.07
C ASP A 172 -8.14 16.02 -1.71
N GLN A 173 -7.77 14.77 -2.03
CA GLN A 173 -8.54 13.55 -1.77
C GLN A 173 -7.76 12.63 -0.82
N ALA A 174 -7.89 12.88 0.49
CA ALA A 174 -7.10 12.23 1.54
C ALA A 174 -6.97 10.71 1.40
N ASP A 175 -8.07 9.98 1.14
CA ASP A 175 -8.04 8.53 0.99
C ASP A 175 -7.21 8.07 -0.22
N LYS A 176 -7.34 8.74 -1.37
CA LYS A 176 -6.55 8.41 -2.57
C LYS A 176 -5.09 8.77 -2.41
N CYS A 177 -4.80 9.93 -1.80
CA CYS A 177 -3.45 10.34 -1.47
C CYS A 177 -2.78 9.29 -0.57
N PHE A 178 -3.49 8.85 0.48
CA PHE A 178 -3.03 7.82 1.40
C PHE A 178 -2.80 6.47 0.70
N ASP A 179 -3.73 6.02 -0.16
CA ASP A 179 -3.59 4.78 -0.91
C ASP A 179 -2.41 4.83 -1.89
N GLY A 180 -2.19 5.98 -2.54
CA GLY A 180 -1.04 6.24 -3.38
C GLY A 180 0.27 6.14 -2.59
N LEU A 181 0.36 6.85 -1.46
CA LEU A 181 1.50 6.82 -0.54
C LEU A 181 1.82 5.39 -0.08
N LEU A 182 0.80 4.66 0.37
CA LEU A 182 0.94 3.27 0.82
C LEU A 182 1.46 2.37 -0.32
N THR A 183 0.89 2.52 -1.52
CA THR A 183 1.30 1.74 -2.69
C THR A 183 2.73 2.02 -3.10
N LEU A 184 3.14 3.31 -3.09
CA LEU A 184 4.52 3.72 -3.36
C LEU A 184 5.51 3.06 -2.40
N PHE A 185 5.18 2.98 -1.11
CA PHE A 185 6.06 2.37 -0.13
C PHE A 185 6.06 0.83 -0.20
N VAL A 186 4.87 0.20 -0.20
CA VAL A 186 4.74 -1.26 -0.14
C VAL A 186 5.29 -1.93 -1.41
N SER A 187 4.99 -1.37 -2.58
CA SER A 187 5.29 -1.99 -3.87
C SER A 187 6.49 -1.37 -4.58
N TYR A 188 6.83 -0.11 -4.28
CA TYR A 188 7.79 0.67 -5.08
C TYR A 188 8.87 1.40 -4.27
N ARG A 189 9.09 1.08 -2.99
CA ARG A 189 10.12 1.75 -2.16
C ARG A 189 11.54 1.64 -2.68
N ASN A 190 11.87 0.64 -3.49
CA ASN A 190 13.19 0.51 -4.12
C ASN A 190 13.32 1.30 -5.44
N LYS A 191 12.34 2.14 -5.79
CA LYS A 191 12.46 3.11 -6.89
C LYS A 191 12.85 4.48 -6.34
N ARG A 192 13.95 5.06 -6.87
CA ARG A 192 14.37 6.45 -6.56
C ARG A 192 13.25 7.47 -6.74
N ALA A 193 12.44 7.30 -7.78
CA ALA A 193 11.31 8.17 -8.07
C ALA A 193 10.28 8.21 -6.93
N SER A 194 9.99 7.10 -6.25
CA SER A 194 9.06 7.07 -5.11
C SER A 194 9.49 8.06 -4.03
N TRP A 195 10.78 8.02 -3.65
CA TRP A 195 11.32 8.93 -2.64
C TRP A 195 11.40 10.37 -3.12
N PHE A 196 11.76 10.59 -4.39
CA PHE A 196 11.74 11.93 -4.98
C PHE A 196 10.35 12.58 -4.83
N TYR A 197 9.29 11.89 -5.23
CA TYR A 197 7.93 12.43 -5.11
C TYR A 197 7.48 12.55 -3.64
N MET A 198 7.74 11.55 -2.79
CA MET A 198 7.40 11.62 -1.36
C MET A 198 8.05 12.81 -0.65
N ILE A 199 9.31 13.10 -0.95
CA ILE A 199 10.05 14.25 -0.38
C ILE A 199 9.49 15.56 -0.92
N ASN A 200 9.33 15.68 -2.25
CA ASN A 200 8.92 16.94 -2.89
C ASN A 200 7.44 17.29 -2.66
N SER A 201 6.58 16.31 -2.39
CA SER A 201 5.16 16.55 -2.07
C SER A 201 4.90 16.79 -0.58
N PHE A 202 5.91 16.66 0.30
CA PHE A 202 5.73 16.68 1.75
C PHE A 202 4.97 17.91 2.24
N SER A 203 5.35 19.10 1.77
CA SER A 203 4.72 20.37 2.15
C SER A 203 3.29 20.52 1.64
N SER A 204 2.86 19.76 0.63
CA SER A 204 1.50 19.76 0.09
C SER A 204 0.52 18.81 0.81
N ILE A 205 1.00 17.87 1.64
CA ILE A 205 0.13 16.90 2.33
C ILE A 205 -0.58 17.53 3.54
N GLU A 206 -1.86 17.88 3.45
CA GLU A 206 -2.59 18.53 4.55
C GLU A 206 -3.24 17.54 5.52
N ASP A 207 -3.69 16.38 5.03
CA ASP A 207 -4.31 15.34 5.85
C ASP A 207 -3.33 14.77 6.90
N ARG A 208 -3.76 14.75 8.16
CA ARG A 208 -2.96 14.28 9.30
C ARG A 208 -2.56 12.81 9.15
N LYS A 209 -3.45 11.95 8.63
CA LYS A 209 -3.17 10.52 8.49
C LYS A 209 -2.05 10.26 7.48
N SER A 210 -2.13 10.88 6.31
CA SER A 210 -1.13 10.80 5.25
C SER A 210 0.20 11.44 5.67
N LEU A 211 0.15 12.59 6.35
CA LEU A 211 1.35 13.24 6.86
C LEU A 211 2.07 12.38 7.91
N PHE A 212 1.34 11.81 8.87
CA PHE A 212 1.88 10.89 9.87
C PHE A 212 2.55 9.68 9.21
N GLN A 213 1.89 9.09 8.20
CA GLN A 213 2.40 7.93 7.49
C GLN A 213 3.66 8.26 6.68
N LEU A 214 3.68 9.43 6.03
CA LEU A 214 4.82 9.91 5.26
C LEU A 214 6.02 10.17 6.17
N VAL A 215 5.84 10.83 7.33
CA VAL A 215 6.90 11.01 8.33
C VAL A 215 7.43 9.66 8.82
N SER A 216 6.55 8.70 9.08
CA SER A 216 6.95 7.35 9.46
C SER A 216 7.86 6.72 8.42
N TYR A 217 7.54 6.84 7.13
CA TYR A 217 8.38 6.31 6.04
C TYR A 217 9.71 7.05 5.87
N LEU A 218 9.70 8.39 5.94
CA LEU A 218 10.93 9.19 5.84
C LEU A 218 11.90 8.92 7.00
N SER A 219 11.38 8.63 8.20
CA SER A 219 12.22 8.31 9.36
C SER A 219 13.13 7.10 9.14
N LEU A 220 12.69 6.13 8.32
CA LEU A 220 13.47 4.93 7.98
C LEU A 220 14.78 5.25 7.27
N LEU A 221 14.88 6.40 6.60
CA LEU A 221 16.12 6.84 5.95
C LEU A 221 17.26 7.01 6.96
N SER A 222 16.96 7.43 8.19
CA SER A 222 17.97 7.59 9.24
C SER A 222 18.49 6.26 9.82
N GLY A 223 17.90 5.13 9.43
CA GLY A 223 18.13 3.84 10.09
C GLY A 223 17.28 3.65 11.34
N HIS A 224 16.28 4.50 11.56
CA HIS A 224 15.32 4.37 12.64
C HIS A 224 14.43 3.14 12.44
N MET A 225 14.47 2.20 13.40
CA MET A 225 13.79 0.89 13.29
C MET A 225 12.60 0.74 14.24
N ASP A 226 12.15 1.81 14.92
CA ASP A 226 11.09 1.66 15.93
C ASP A 226 9.66 1.70 15.34
N ILE A 227 9.48 2.23 14.12
CA ILE A 227 8.16 2.35 13.47
C ILE A 227 8.17 1.57 12.14
N PHE A 228 7.20 0.66 11.96
CA PHE A 228 7.03 -0.19 10.77
C PHE A 228 8.23 -1.08 10.40
N TRP A 229 9.16 -1.34 11.33
CA TRP A 229 10.31 -2.18 11.01
C TRP A 229 9.96 -3.67 10.94
N HIS A 230 10.33 -4.28 9.82
CA HIS A 230 10.31 -5.73 9.60
C HIS A 230 11.36 -6.06 8.51
N PRO A 231 12.02 -7.25 8.52
CA PRO A 231 13.01 -7.62 7.48
C PRO A 231 12.54 -7.46 6.03
N LYS A 232 11.23 -7.55 5.80
CA LYS A 232 10.59 -7.37 4.48
C LYS A 232 10.44 -5.91 4.03
N ASN A 233 10.74 -4.93 4.87
CA ASN A 233 10.68 -3.49 4.56
C ASN A 233 12.06 -2.91 4.21
N PHE A 234 13.04 -3.77 3.88
CA PHE A 234 14.37 -3.32 3.46
C PHE A 234 14.27 -2.40 2.24
N ILE A 235 14.98 -1.27 2.32
CA ILE A 235 15.16 -0.33 1.22
C ILE A 235 16.62 -0.48 0.77
N ASP A 236 16.84 -0.57 -0.54
CA ASP A 236 18.18 -0.75 -1.09
C ASP A 236 19.08 0.42 -0.68
N ALA A 237 20.33 0.13 -0.29
CA ALA A 237 21.25 1.12 0.28
C ALA A 237 21.47 2.32 -0.67
N GLU A 238 21.55 2.07 -1.98
CA GLU A 238 21.67 3.13 -2.99
C GLU A 238 20.44 4.05 -3.06
N VAL A 239 19.25 3.51 -2.78
CA VAL A 239 18.00 4.28 -2.76
C VAL A 239 17.91 5.10 -1.48
N ILE A 240 18.32 4.55 -0.34
CA ILE A 240 18.43 5.30 0.92
C ILE A 240 19.38 6.48 0.73
N GLU A 241 20.57 6.25 0.18
CA GLU A 241 21.56 7.31 -0.03
C GLU A 241 21.03 8.40 -0.97
N TYR A 242 20.41 7.99 -2.08
CA TYR A 242 19.74 8.93 -2.99
C TYR A 242 18.69 9.80 -2.29
N ALA A 243 17.84 9.19 -1.46
CA ALA A 243 16.75 9.87 -0.75
C ALA A 243 17.30 10.80 0.34
N LYS A 244 18.33 10.38 1.08
CA LYS A 244 19.03 11.23 2.07
C LYS A 244 19.57 12.50 1.45
N VAL A 245 20.25 12.40 0.31
CA VAL A 245 20.83 13.57 -0.38
C VAL A 245 19.76 14.57 -0.78
N HIS A 246 18.61 14.10 -1.31
CA HIS A 246 17.50 14.98 -1.66
C HIS A 246 16.84 15.58 -0.43
N LEU A 247 16.51 14.78 0.58
CA LEU A 247 15.90 15.27 1.82
C LEU A 247 16.78 16.33 2.49
N ALA A 248 18.09 16.07 2.60
CA ALA A 248 19.05 16.96 3.24
C ALA A 248 19.15 18.34 2.58
N LYS A 249 18.85 18.41 1.27
CA LYS A 249 18.95 19.62 0.45
C LYS A 249 17.60 20.33 0.28
N ASP A 250 16.52 19.58 0.08
CA ASP A 250 15.24 20.11 -0.36
C ASP A 250 14.34 20.54 0.81
N PHE A 251 14.53 19.95 2.01
CA PHE A 251 13.81 20.38 3.21
C PHE A 251 14.30 21.73 3.72
N ASN A 252 13.38 22.68 3.84
CA ASN A 252 13.63 24.04 4.29
C ASN A 252 12.74 24.38 5.50
N ILE A 253 12.58 25.68 5.80
CA ILE A 253 11.83 26.14 6.96
C ILE A 253 10.38 25.63 6.97
N LEU A 254 9.72 25.55 5.80
CA LEU A 254 8.33 25.12 5.70
C LEU A 254 8.18 23.64 6.09
N GLU A 255 9.07 22.78 5.59
CA GLU A 255 9.04 21.34 5.92
C GLU A 255 9.37 21.11 7.40
N VAL A 256 10.33 21.85 7.97
CA VAL A 256 10.66 21.72 9.40
C VAL A 256 9.52 22.20 10.30
N VAL A 257 8.86 23.31 9.96
CA VAL A 257 7.66 23.79 10.67
C VAL A 257 6.56 22.73 10.64
N LYS A 258 6.31 22.12 9.47
CA LYS A 258 5.30 21.07 9.30
C LYS A 258 5.65 19.75 10.00
N LEU A 259 6.94 19.42 10.08
CA LEU A 259 7.46 18.31 10.87
C LEU A 259 7.21 18.54 12.37
N LEU A 260 7.42 19.76 12.86
CA LEU A 260 7.18 20.12 14.26
C LEU A 260 5.69 20.20 14.60
N SER A 261 4.83 20.51 13.64
CA SER A 261 3.38 20.64 13.88
C SER A 261 2.67 19.31 14.18
N ILE A 262 3.31 18.16 13.93
CA ILE A 262 2.75 16.85 14.23
C ILE A 262 3.28 16.22 15.53
N VAL A 263 4.24 16.89 16.19
CA VAL A 263 4.77 16.46 17.48
C VAL A 263 3.64 16.52 18.51
N ASP A 264 3.39 15.40 19.16
CA ASP A 264 2.37 15.27 20.19
C ASP A 264 2.97 15.46 21.59
N ASP A 265 2.16 15.27 22.63
CA ASP A 265 2.55 15.48 24.02
C ASP A 265 3.66 14.52 24.50
N TRP A 266 3.95 13.45 23.74
CA TRP A 266 5.07 12.55 23.99
C TRP A 266 6.41 13.12 23.53
N GLY A 267 6.41 14.33 22.97
CA GLY A 267 7.60 15.04 22.56
C GLY A 267 8.46 14.20 21.65
N PHE A 268 9.75 14.09 21.99
CA PHE A 268 10.73 13.38 21.17
C PHE A 268 11.10 12.01 21.73
N SER A 269 10.27 11.46 22.62
CA SER A 269 10.48 10.14 23.21
C SER A 269 10.56 9.03 22.16
N ARG A 270 11.50 8.08 22.35
CA ARG A 270 11.71 6.96 21.44
C ARG A 270 10.40 6.20 21.14
N GLY A 271 10.11 5.99 19.85
CA GLY A 271 8.87 5.37 19.37
C GLY A 271 7.70 6.35 19.16
N SER A 272 7.82 7.62 19.59
CA SER A 272 6.85 8.67 19.28
C SER A 272 7.00 9.18 17.85
N ILE A 273 5.96 9.85 17.36
CA ILE A 273 6.02 10.57 16.08
C ILE A 273 7.01 11.73 16.13
N GLY A 274 7.17 12.38 17.29
CA GLY A 274 8.16 13.42 17.45
C GLY A 274 9.58 12.88 17.33
N TYR A 275 9.88 11.69 17.85
CA TYR A 275 11.19 11.07 17.61
C TYR A 275 11.44 10.78 16.13
N ALA A 276 10.43 10.30 15.40
CA ALA A 276 10.50 10.16 13.94
C ALA A 276 10.81 11.51 13.26
N THR A 277 10.14 12.60 13.68
CA THR A 277 10.44 13.97 13.24
C THR A 277 11.89 14.36 13.53
N PHE A 278 12.40 14.12 14.74
CA PHE A 278 13.79 14.39 15.11
C PHE A 278 14.77 13.67 14.17
N THR A 279 14.53 12.38 13.88
CA THR A 279 15.43 11.61 13.01
C THR A 279 15.49 12.18 11.59
N ILE A 280 14.37 12.69 11.07
CA ILE A 280 14.34 13.36 9.77
C ILE A 280 15.11 14.68 9.83
N ILE A 281 14.86 15.52 10.84
CA ILE A 281 15.54 16.81 11.02
C ILE A 281 17.06 16.62 11.14
N SER A 282 17.51 15.52 11.77
CA SER A 282 18.94 15.21 11.93
C SER A 282 19.69 15.10 10.59
N LEU A 283 18.98 14.67 9.53
CA LEU A 283 19.52 14.50 8.18
C LEU A 283 19.62 15.81 7.40
N ILE A 284 18.99 16.91 7.85
CA ILE A 284 18.97 18.19 7.14
C ILE A 284 20.31 18.93 7.30
N ASN A 285 20.85 19.46 6.20
CA ASN A 285 22.17 20.10 6.16
C ASN A 285 22.26 21.35 7.04
N ASN A 286 21.26 22.24 6.97
CA ASN A 286 21.22 23.52 7.68
C ASN A 286 20.26 23.51 8.90
N LYS A 287 20.05 22.34 9.50
CA LYS A 287 19.09 22.11 10.60
C LYS A 287 19.17 23.11 11.75
N THR A 288 20.37 23.42 12.26
CA THR A 288 20.53 24.35 13.40
C THR A 288 20.09 25.77 13.03
N SER A 289 20.44 26.25 11.84
CA SER A 289 20.00 27.56 11.34
C SER A 289 18.48 27.62 11.15
N LEU A 290 17.86 26.54 10.65
CA LEU A 290 16.41 26.47 10.50
C LEU A 290 15.69 26.44 11.86
N LEU A 291 16.15 25.60 12.79
CA LEU A 291 15.60 25.49 14.13
C LEU A 291 15.73 26.80 14.90
N GLU A 292 16.86 27.52 14.77
CA GLU A 292 17.02 28.84 15.38
C GLU A 292 16.02 29.87 14.81
N LYS A 293 15.76 29.86 13.50
CA LYS A 293 14.74 30.74 12.91
C LYS A 293 13.36 30.44 13.47
N ILE A 294 12.99 29.16 13.57
CA ILE A 294 11.69 28.70 14.05
C ILE A 294 11.51 29.00 15.54
N ALA A 295 12.51 28.71 16.37
CA ALA A 295 12.47 28.98 17.81
C ALA A 295 12.27 30.47 18.13
N PHE A 296 12.67 31.37 17.24
CA PHE A 296 12.54 32.81 17.43
C PHE A 296 11.48 33.45 16.50
N ASP A 297 10.56 32.67 15.92
CA ASP A 297 9.46 33.15 15.09
C ASP A 297 8.18 33.40 15.91
N ASN A 298 7.79 34.66 16.06
CA ASN A 298 6.61 35.06 16.84
C ASN A 298 5.27 34.62 16.22
N SER A 299 5.25 34.22 14.95
CA SER A 299 4.02 33.78 14.27
C SER A 299 3.63 32.34 14.59
N LEU A 300 4.55 31.54 15.13
CA LEU A 300 4.34 30.13 15.47
C LEU A 300 3.83 29.95 16.90
N SER A 301 3.28 28.78 17.22
CA SER A 301 2.81 28.46 18.58
C SER A 301 3.96 28.32 19.57
N ASP A 302 3.68 28.50 20.86
CA ASP A 302 4.70 28.36 21.91
C ASP A 302 5.31 26.96 21.94
N LEU A 303 4.47 25.92 21.78
CA LEU A 303 4.91 24.52 21.65
C LEU A 303 5.87 24.31 20.47
N MET A 304 5.59 24.90 19.31
CA MET A 304 6.48 24.74 18.14
C MET A 304 7.82 25.43 18.34
N ARG A 305 7.80 26.63 18.94
CA ARG A 305 9.04 27.37 19.26
C ARG A 305 9.87 26.63 20.31
N SER A 306 9.23 26.11 21.36
CA SER A 306 9.91 25.37 22.43
C SER A 306 10.48 24.05 21.93
N ASN A 307 9.74 23.29 21.11
CA ASN A 307 10.23 22.08 20.44
C ASN A 307 11.42 22.38 19.51
N ALA A 308 11.37 23.48 18.75
CA ALA A 308 12.49 23.89 17.90
C ALA A 308 13.74 24.27 18.72
N LEU A 309 13.55 24.99 19.84
CA LEU A 309 14.64 25.31 20.76
C LEU A 309 15.24 24.03 21.36
N PHE A 310 14.41 23.09 21.80
CA PHE A 310 14.86 21.82 22.37
C PHE A 310 15.78 21.07 21.41
N LEU A 311 15.36 20.88 20.14
CA LEU A 311 16.19 20.23 19.13
C LEU A 311 17.45 21.04 18.80
N LEU A 312 17.36 22.37 18.75
CA LEU A 312 18.52 23.23 18.50
C LEU A 312 19.59 23.02 19.59
N ILE A 313 19.18 23.07 20.85
CA ILE A 313 20.06 22.81 21.99
C ILE A 313 20.62 21.39 21.93
N HIS A 314 19.80 20.41 21.57
CA HIS A 314 20.24 19.02 21.42
C HIS A 314 21.36 18.87 20.39
N PHE A 315 21.32 19.58 19.26
CA PHE A 315 22.38 19.52 18.25
C PHE A 315 23.60 20.37 18.65
N GLU A 316 23.39 21.56 19.20
CA GLU A 316 24.45 22.53 19.51
C GLU A 316 25.27 22.18 20.77
N GLN A 317 24.72 21.39 21.69
CA GLN A 317 25.42 20.99 22.92
C GLN A 317 26.69 20.19 22.65
N PHE A 318 26.75 19.46 21.54
CA PHE A 318 27.93 18.70 21.14
C PHE A 318 29.07 19.58 20.64
N ASP A 319 28.75 20.82 20.23
CA ASP A 319 29.72 21.83 19.82
C ASP A 319 30.09 22.77 20.98
N SER A 320 29.09 23.34 21.67
CA SER A 320 29.33 24.29 22.77
C SER A 320 28.16 24.44 23.74
N THR A 321 28.36 24.00 24.98
CA THR A 321 27.43 24.24 26.11
C THR A 321 27.19 25.71 26.38
N LYS A 322 28.22 26.56 26.25
CA LYS A 322 28.11 28.02 26.41
C LYS A 322 27.18 28.63 25.36
N LYS A 323 27.22 28.15 24.12
CA LYS A 323 26.30 28.58 23.06
C LYS A 323 24.86 28.20 23.40
N CYS A 324 24.65 26.98 23.91
CA CYS A 324 23.34 26.53 24.37
C CYS A 324 22.77 27.40 25.50
N ILE A 325 23.55 27.69 26.54
CA ILE A 325 23.13 28.54 27.65
C ILE A 325 22.76 29.95 27.16
N ASN A 326 23.54 30.51 26.24
CA ASN A 326 23.24 31.81 25.62
C ASN A 326 21.93 31.79 24.81
N LEU A 327 21.68 30.72 24.06
CA LEU A 327 20.44 30.53 23.30
C LEU A 327 19.23 30.47 24.24
N ILE A 328 19.32 29.69 25.33
CA ILE A 328 18.26 29.58 26.34
C ILE A 328 17.97 30.93 26.99
N ASN A 329 19.01 31.63 27.45
CA ASN A 329 18.84 32.97 28.05
C ASN A 329 18.20 33.96 27.06
N ARG A 330 18.57 33.89 25.78
CA ARG A 330 17.99 34.75 24.72
C ARG A 330 16.52 34.40 24.48
N TYR A 331 16.16 33.12 24.53
CA TYR A 331 14.79 32.66 24.35
C TYR A 331 13.90 33.10 25.52
N LEU A 332 14.29 32.80 26.76
CA LEU A 332 13.54 33.20 27.97
C LEU A 332 13.39 34.72 28.10
N LYS A 333 14.41 35.48 27.71
CA LYS A 333 14.32 36.95 27.66
C LYS A 333 13.30 37.46 26.64
N LYS A 334 13.14 36.76 25.52
CA LYS A 334 12.22 37.17 24.44
C LYS A 334 10.79 36.71 24.74
N TYR A 335 10.63 35.54 25.31
CA TYR A 335 9.35 34.90 25.61
C TYR A 335 9.22 34.70 27.12
N SER A 336 9.03 35.79 27.86
CA SER A 336 8.93 35.76 29.33
C SER A 336 7.70 35.01 29.85
N ASP A 337 6.67 34.87 29.01
CA ASP A 337 5.37 34.32 29.40
C ASP A 337 5.15 32.93 28.76
N THR A 338 6.23 32.23 28.41
CA THR A 338 6.15 30.89 27.81
C THR A 338 5.65 29.86 28.82
N GLU A 339 4.75 28.97 28.38
CA GLU A 339 4.24 27.88 29.22
C GLU A 339 5.32 26.84 29.57
N TYR A 340 6.46 26.89 28.86
CA TYR A 340 7.60 25.97 29.01
C TYR A 340 8.77 26.58 29.81
N GLU A 341 8.57 27.70 30.52
CA GLU A 341 9.66 28.42 31.22
C GLU A 341 10.39 27.51 32.22
N GLU A 342 9.63 26.74 33.01
CA GLU A 342 10.19 25.83 34.02
C GLU A 342 11.05 24.75 33.36
N VAL A 343 10.53 24.10 32.32
CA VAL A 343 11.24 23.04 31.58
C VAL A 343 12.52 23.57 30.93
N ILE A 344 12.44 24.73 30.27
CA ILE A 344 13.58 25.37 29.60
C ILE A 344 14.64 25.83 30.62
N SER A 345 14.21 26.29 31.80
CA SER A 345 15.12 26.66 32.88
C SER A 345 15.83 25.43 33.46
N SER A 346 15.12 24.33 33.68
CA SER A 346 15.72 23.06 34.10
C SER A 346 16.73 22.54 33.07
N MET A 347 16.44 22.68 31.76
CA MET A 347 17.41 22.32 30.72
C MET A 347 18.73 23.10 30.87
N LYS A 348 18.66 24.41 31.17
CA LYS A 348 19.85 25.23 31.38
C LYS A 348 20.66 24.74 32.59
N GLU A 349 20.00 24.47 33.71
CA GLU A 349 20.64 23.96 34.92
C GLU A 349 21.35 22.63 34.67
N ILE A 350 20.70 21.70 33.96
CA ILE A 350 21.29 20.41 33.59
C ILE A 350 22.54 20.61 32.72
N ILE A 351 22.50 21.49 31.71
CA ILE A 351 23.69 21.79 30.89
C ILE A 351 24.81 22.41 31.73
N GLU A 352 24.49 23.27 32.70
CA GLU A 352 25.47 23.91 33.59
C GLU A 352 26.13 22.91 34.55
N ILE A 353 25.36 21.92 35.04
CA ILE A 353 25.83 20.92 36.02
C ILE A 353 26.48 19.71 35.32
N GLU A 354 25.80 19.11 34.36
CA GLU A 354 26.18 17.84 33.73
C GLU A 354 26.99 18.06 32.45
N GLY A 355 26.92 19.24 31.84
CA GLY A 355 27.62 19.57 30.60
C GLY A 355 26.93 19.04 29.34
N PHE A 356 25.79 18.35 29.46
CA PHE A 356 24.98 17.89 28.34
C PHE A 356 23.54 17.56 28.80
N LEU A 357 22.61 17.50 27.86
CA LEU A 357 21.25 17.00 27.99
C LEU A 357 21.20 15.56 27.46
N GLY A 358 21.12 14.60 28.38
CA GLY A 358 21.15 13.17 28.08
C GLY A 358 19.85 12.57 27.54
N TYR A 359 18.76 13.33 27.49
CA TYR A 359 17.44 12.82 27.12
C TYR A 359 16.83 13.59 25.95
N ILE A 360 16.44 12.85 24.91
CA ILE A 360 15.47 13.27 23.91
C ILE A 360 14.18 12.55 24.33
N GLY A 361 13.38 13.17 25.19
CA GLY A 361 12.13 12.58 25.68
C GLY A 361 11.13 13.66 25.97
#